data_AF-A0A9P5RJF9-F1
#
_entry.id   AF-A0A9P5RJF9-F1
#
_cell.length_a   1.000
_cell.length_b   1.000
_cell.length_c   1.000
_cell.angle_alpha   90.00
_cell.angle_beta   90.00
_cell.angle_gamma   90.00
#
_symmetry.space_group_name_H-M   'P 1'
#
loop_
_entity.id
_entity.type
_entity.pdbx_description
1 polymer ?
#
loop_
_entity_poly.entity_id
_entity_poly.type
_entity_poly.pdbx_seq_one_letter_code
_entity_poly.pdbx_strand_id
1 'polypeptide(L)'
;MSTAPVRRSGLQKDILNLYRQCFRAARLKPEANRPHFHTFIRMQFRKHSDVKQRDFSTIEYLLRTGKRQLQVYSAPSIEDVTV
;
A
#
# COMPACT_ATOMS: atom_id res chain seq x y z
N MET A 1 23.94 5.64 -15.48
CA MET A 1 22.66 5.97 -16.13
C MET A 1 21.93 7.00 -15.27
N SER A 2 21.94 8.27 -15.64
CA SER A 2 21.16 9.30 -14.93
C SER A 2 19.68 9.14 -15.28
N THR A 3 18.89 8.58 -14.37
CA THR A 3 17.43 8.60 -14.52
C THR A 3 16.94 10.00 -14.17
N ALA A 4 16.52 10.77 -15.17
CA ALA A 4 15.78 12.00 -14.94
C ALA A 4 14.58 11.71 -14.01
N PRO A 5 14.23 12.63 -13.08
CA PRO A 5 13.17 12.39 -12.12
C PRO A 5 11.84 12.16 -12.85
N VAL A 6 11.25 10.98 -12.68
CA VAL A 6 9.94 10.64 -13.26
C VAL A 6 8.89 11.57 -12.66
N ARG A 7 8.29 12.43 -13.50
CA ARG A 7 7.18 13.30 -13.10
C ARG A 7 5.93 12.46 -12.90
N ARG A 8 5.53 12.27 -11.65
CA ARG A 8 4.34 11.51 -11.25
C ARG A 8 3.15 12.44 -11.05
N SER A 9 1.95 11.98 -11.45
CA SER A 9 0.69 12.66 -11.13
C SER A 9 0.43 12.70 -9.62
N GLY A 10 -0.52 13.53 -9.17
CA GLY A 10 -0.94 13.58 -7.76
C GLY A 10 -1.35 12.20 -7.24
N LEU A 11 -2.26 11.54 -7.96
CA LEU A 11 -2.72 10.19 -7.59
C LEU A 11 -1.60 9.15 -7.58
N GLN A 12 -0.65 9.20 -8.52
CA GLN A 12 0.51 8.32 -8.51
C GLN A 12 1.40 8.53 -7.27
N LYS A 13 1.57 9.79 -6.83
CA LYS A 13 2.28 10.09 -5.58
C LYS A 13 1.52 9.54 -4.38
N ASP A 14 0.20 9.68 -4.36
CA ASP A 14 -0.65 9.18 -3.28
C ASP A 14 -0.62 7.65 -3.17
N ILE A 15 -0.65 6.93 -4.30
CA ILE A 15 -0.49 5.47 -4.33
C ILE A 15 0.85 5.06 -3.72
N LEU A 16 1.96 5.72 -4.13
CA LEU A 16 3.28 5.41 -3.59
C LEU A 16 3.41 5.78 -2.11
N ASN A 17 2.78 6.87 -1.69
CA ASN A 17 2.77 7.27 -0.28
C ASN A 17 2.01 6.26 0.56
N LEU A 18 0.83 5.82 0.12
CA LEU A 18 0.05 4.77 0.79
C LEU A 18 0.86 3.47 0.88
N TYR A 19 1.46 3.03 -0.23
CA TYR A 19 2.31 1.84 -0.26
C TYR A 19 3.43 1.91 0.80
N ARG A 20 4.19 3.02 0.84
CA ARG A 20 5.25 3.22 1.84
C ARG A 20 4.72 3.26 3.27
N GLN A 21 3.56 3.88 3.50
CA GLN A 21 2.94 3.92 4.82
C GLN A 21 2.56 2.52 5.32
N CYS A 22 2.05 1.65 4.45
CA CYS A 22 1.78 0.24 4.80
C CYS A 22 3.04 -0.46 5.33
N PHE A 23 4.18 -0.31 4.66
CA PHE A 23 5.44 -0.91 5.14
C PHE A 23 5.96 -0.27 6.42
N ARG A 24 5.72 1.04 6.64
CA ARG A 24 6.07 1.68 7.91
C ARG A 24 5.23 1.14 9.06
N ALA A 25 3.93 0.98 8.85
CA ALA A 25 3.04 0.36 9.84
C ALA A 25 3.44 -1.09 10.13
N ALA A 26 3.82 -1.86 9.10
CA ALA A 26 4.29 -3.23 9.27
C ALA A 26 5.55 -3.33 10.16
N ARG A 27 6.44 -2.32 10.16
CA ARG A 27 7.62 -2.30 11.05
C ARG A 27 7.27 -2.23 12.54
N LEU A 28 6.09 -1.74 12.88
CA LEU A 28 5.60 -1.67 14.26
C LEU A 28 5.04 -3.02 14.75
N LYS A 29 4.89 -4.01 13.86
CA LYS A 29 4.41 -5.35 14.19
C LYS A 29 5.54 -6.24 14.74
N PRO A 30 5.19 -7.33 15.47
CA PRO A 30 6.17 -8.30 15.92
C PRO A 30 7.06 -8.78 14.79
N GLU A 31 8.37 -8.88 15.03
CA GLU A 31 9.37 -9.14 13.99
C GLU A 31 9.09 -10.43 13.20
N ALA A 32 8.65 -11.48 13.90
CA ALA A 32 8.28 -12.77 13.32
C ALA A 32 7.16 -12.66 12.27
N ASN A 33 6.24 -11.71 12.43
CA ASN A 33 5.04 -11.57 11.58
C ASN A 33 5.20 -10.52 10.46
N ARG A 34 6.24 -9.67 10.51
CA ARG A 34 6.48 -8.63 9.49
C ARG A 34 6.56 -9.21 8.05
N PRO A 35 7.18 -10.38 7.80
CA PRO A 35 7.19 -10.98 6.47
C PRO A 35 5.79 -11.27 5.91
N HIS A 36 4.84 -11.65 6.76
CA HIS A 36 3.46 -11.87 6.36
C HIS A 36 2.82 -10.56 5.87
N PHE A 37 2.95 -9.48 6.65
CA PHE A 37 2.48 -8.16 6.24
C PHE A 37 3.12 -7.70 4.92
N HIS A 38 4.43 -7.88 4.73
CA HIS A 38 5.11 -7.50 3.50
C HIS A 38 4.52 -8.22 2.28
N THR A 39 4.27 -9.53 2.41
CA THR A 39 3.70 -10.35 1.33
C THR A 39 2.26 -9.93 1.06
N PHE A 40 1.45 -9.79 2.12
CA PHE A 40 0.07 -9.30 2.03
C PHE A 40 -0.01 -7.95 1.31
N ILE A 41 0.79 -6.96 1.70
CA ILE A 41 0.81 -5.63 1.06
C ILE A 41 1.16 -5.76 -0.43
N ARG A 42 2.18 -6.52 -0.78
CA ARG A 42 2.56 -6.71 -2.20
C ARG A 42 1.45 -7.36 -3.00
N MET A 43 0.79 -8.39 -2.46
CA MET A 43 -0.32 -9.06 -3.15
C MET A 43 -1.50 -8.12 -3.37
N GLN A 44 -1.90 -7.34 -2.35
CA GLN A 44 -3.02 -6.41 -2.47
C GLN A 44 -2.76 -5.34 -3.55
N PHE A 45 -1.56 -4.78 -3.62
CA PHE A 45 -1.23 -3.81 -4.67
C PHE A 45 -1.10 -4.45 -6.06
N ARG A 46 -0.56 -5.67 -6.15
CA ARG A 46 -0.47 -6.41 -7.42
C ARG A 46 -1.83 -6.82 -7.98
N LYS A 47 -2.80 -7.13 -7.12
CA LYS A 47 -4.18 -7.48 -7.53
C LYS A 47 -4.83 -6.40 -8.40
N HIS A 48 -4.39 -5.15 -8.30
CA HIS A 48 -4.94 -4.01 -9.02
C HIS A 48 -3.95 -3.42 -10.04
N SER A 49 -2.93 -4.17 -10.46
CA SER A 49 -1.93 -3.67 -11.41
C SER A 49 -2.46 -3.45 -12.83
N ASP A 50 -3.61 -4.03 -13.15
CA ASP A 50 -4.33 -3.93 -14.42
C ASP A 50 -5.24 -2.69 -14.51
N VAL A 51 -5.48 -1.99 -13.40
CA VAL A 51 -6.27 -0.75 -13.36
C VAL A 51 -5.60 0.30 -14.24
N LYS A 52 -6.36 0.82 -15.22
CA LYS A 52 -5.87 1.81 -16.17
C LYS A 52 -5.57 3.13 -15.46
N GLN A 53 -4.46 3.77 -15.82
CA GLN A 53 -4.03 5.04 -15.22
C GLN A 53 -5.05 6.20 -15.36
N ARG A 54 -5.94 6.11 -16.35
CA ARG A 54 -7.01 7.11 -16.61
C ARG A 54 -8.32 6.80 -15.88
N ASP A 55 -8.42 5.66 -15.21
CA ASP A 55 -9.60 5.31 -14.41
C ASP A 55 -9.48 5.94 -13.02
N PHE A 56 -9.63 7.26 -12.98
CA PHE A 56 -9.43 8.06 -11.78
C PHE A 56 -10.40 7.66 -10.67
N SER A 57 -11.67 7.40 -11.00
CA SER A 57 -12.70 7.00 -10.04
C SER A 57 -12.35 5.70 -9.32
N THR A 58 -11.89 4.68 -10.07
CA THR A 58 -11.45 3.42 -9.45
C THR A 58 -10.20 3.62 -8.60
N ILE A 59 -9.22 4.41 -9.06
CA ILE A 59 -8.00 4.70 -8.30
C ILE A 59 -8.32 5.41 -6.99
N GLU A 60 -9.18 6.43 -7.00
CA GLU A 60 -9.59 7.16 -5.81
C GLU A 60 -10.35 6.29 -4.82
N TYR A 61 -11.26 5.44 -5.33
CA TYR A 61 -11.95 4.46 -4.51
C TYR A 61 -10.96 3.51 -3.82
N LEU A 62 -10.00 2.94 -4.57
CA LEU A 62 -9.00 2.03 -4.02
C LEU A 62 -8.07 2.72 -3.02
N LEU A 63 -7.67 3.97 -3.27
CA LEU A 63 -6.89 4.77 -2.32
C LEU A 63 -7.64 4.99 -1.01
N ARG A 64 -8.93 5.34 -1.07
CA ARG A 64 -9.77 5.51 0.13
C ARG A 64 -9.93 4.20 0.90
N THR A 65 -10.19 3.11 0.20
CA THR A 65 -10.30 1.77 0.79
C THR A 65 -8.99 1.34 1.44
N GLY A 66 -7.86 1.49 0.75
CA GLY A 66 -6.55 1.14 1.28
C GLY A 66 -6.14 1.99 2.49
N LYS A 67 -6.48 3.29 2.52
CA LYS A 67 -6.27 4.14 3.72
C LYS A 67 -7.06 3.64 4.93
N ARG A 68 -8.32 3.21 4.74
CA ARG A 68 -9.13 2.62 5.82
C ARG A 68 -8.53 1.30 6.30
N GLN A 69 -8.12 0.43 5.39
CA GLN A 69 -7.45 -0.83 5.74
C GLN A 69 -6.16 -0.56 6.52
N LEU A 70 -5.34 0.40 6.08
CA LEU A 70 -4.13 0.79 6.80
C LEU A 70 -4.43 1.23 8.24
N GLN A 71 -5.48 2.02 8.47
CA GLN A 71 -5.89 2.43 9.82
C GLN A 71 -6.23 1.21 10.69
N VAL A 72 -7.00 0.26 10.15
CA VAL A 72 -7.36 -0.98 10.85
C VAL A 72 -6.11 -1.80 11.17
N TYR A 73 -5.32 -2.16 10.16
CA TYR A 73 -4.12 -2.99 10.34
C TYR A 73 -3.01 -2.32 11.14
N SER A 74 -3.05 -0.99 11.31
CA SER A 74 -2.11 -0.28 12.19
C SER A 74 -2.44 -0.44 13.67
N ALA A 75 -3.65 -0.89 14.02
CA ALA A 75 -4.04 -1.11 15.42
C ALA A 75 -3.08 -2.11 16.10
N PRO A 76 -2.60 -1.82 17.34
CA PRO A 76 -1.68 -2.71 18.06
C PRO A 76 -2.25 -4.12 18.30
N SER A 77 -3.58 -4.25 18.43
CA SER A 77 -4.28 -5.52 18.63
C SER A 77 -4.20 -6.47 17.44
N ILE A 78 -3.83 -5.99 16.25
CA ILE A 78 -3.65 -6.83 15.07
C ILE A 78 -2.15 -7.11 14.91
N GLU A 79 -1.72 -8.27 15.36
CA GLU A 79 -0.30 -8.65 15.39
C GLU A 79 0.16 -9.44 14.17
N ASP A 80 -0.77 -10.06 13.43
CA ASP A 80 -0.48 -10.86 12.24
C ASP A 80 -1.54 -10.71 11.14
N VAL A 81 -1.19 -11.13 9.93
CA VAL A 81 -2.10 -11.29 8.79
C VAL A 81 -1.89 -12.65 8.15
N THR A 82 -2.98 -13.30 7.78
CA THR A 82 -2.92 -14.55 7.02
C THR A 82 -2.67 -14.24 5.55
N VAL A 83 -1.70 -14.92 4.95
CA VAL A 83 -1.25 -14.70 3.57
C VAL A 83 -1.41 -15.96 2.75
#